data_AF-A0A7K2FPR4-F1
#
_entry.id   AF-A0A7K2FPR4-F1
#
_cell.length_a   1.000
_cell.length_b   1.000
_cell.length_c   1.000
_cell.angle_alpha   90.00
_cell.angle_beta   90.00
_cell.angle_gamma   90.00
#
_symmetry.space_group_name_H-M   'P 1'
#
loop_
_entity.id
_entity.type
_entity.pdbx_description
1 polymer ?
#
loop_
_entity_poly.entity_id
_entity_poly.type
_entity_poly.pdbx_seq_one_letter_code
_entity_poly.pdbx_strand_id
1 'polypeptide(L)'
;DTLRRTFYSSLYRSFLAPNIGSDTDGRYTGWDQKIHRARDFTYYQNWSLWDTYRTQSQLLSLLAPREARDMAISVVHIDEESGWLPKWGYGTVET
;
A
#
# COMPACT_ATOMS: atom_id res chain seq x y z
N ASP A 1 19.92 23.74 9.86
CA ASP A 1 18.86 23.12 10.66
C ASP A 1 17.54 22.96 9.87
N THR A 2 16.94 24.05 9.38
CA THR A 2 15.66 24.05 8.67
C THR A 2 15.55 23.04 7.51
N LEU A 3 16.54 22.98 6.61
CA LEU A 3 16.51 22.05 5.46
C LEU A 3 16.50 20.58 5.91
N ARG A 4 17.29 20.24 6.93
CA ARG A 4 17.33 18.89 7.50
C ARG A 4 15.98 18.52 8.10
N ARG A 5 15.37 19.43 8.87
CA ARG A 5 14.03 19.23 9.43
C ARG A 5 12.98 19.03 8.34
N THR A 6 12.99 19.87 7.30
CA THR A 6 12.06 19.75 6.16
C THR A 6 12.25 18.40 5.46
N PHE A 7 13.48 18.02 5.14
CA PHE A 7 13.77 16.76 4.46
C PHE A 7 13.27 15.55 5.26
N TYR A 8 13.66 15.42 6.54
CA TYR A 8 13.25 14.27 7.35
C TYR A 8 11.76 14.27 7.69
N SER A 9 11.13 15.45 7.79
CA SER A 9 9.69 15.53 7.98
C SER A 9 8.93 15.10 6.73
N SER A 10 9.42 15.43 5.53
CA SER A 10 8.84 14.97 4.26
C SER A 10 9.08 13.47 4.07
N LEU A 11 10.28 12.98 4.37
CA LEU A 11 10.62 11.56 4.30
C LEU A 11 9.76 10.73 5.26
N TYR A 12 9.58 11.18 6.51
CA TYR A 12 8.67 10.52 7.44
C TYR A 12 7.25 10.40 6.86
N ARG A 13 6.73 11.47 6.26
CA ARG A 13 5.39 11.48 5.67
C ARG A 13 5.25 10.56 4.46
N SER A 14 6.31 10.37 3.66
CA SER A 14 6.26 9.45 2.52
C SER A 14 6.23 7.97 2.91
N PHE A 15 6.43 7.64 4.19
CA PHE A 15 6.37 6.27 4.72
C PHE A 15 5.10 6.01 5.56
N LEU A 16 4.18 6.98 5.68
CA LEU A 16 2.94 6.82 6.45
C LEU A 16 1.88 5.97 5.75
N ALA A 17 1.96 5.83 4.42
CA ALA A 17 1.01 5.10 3.60
C ALA A 17 1.73 4.45 2.40
N PRO A 18 1.19 3.36 1.82
CA PRO A 18 0.00 2.62 2.25
C PRO A 18 0.22 1.88 3.59
N ASN A 19 -0.86 1.42 4.22
CA ASN A 19 -0.83 0.81 5.56
C ASN A 19 -0.94 -0.71 5.49
N ILE A 20 -0.35 -1.41 6.45
CA ILE A 20 -0.58 -2.85 6.62
C ILE A 20 -2.08 -3.07 6.88
N GLY A 21 -2.70 -3.92 6.06
CA GLY A 21 -4.10 -4.33 6.18
C GLY A 21 -4.28 -5.76 6.68
N SER A 22 -3.21 -6.56 6.75
CA SER A 22 -3.25 -7.91 7.31
C SER A 22 -3.00 -7.93 8.82
N ASP A 23 -3.64 -8.87 9.49
CA ASP A 23 -3.37 -9.25 10.88
C ASP A 23 -2.02 -9.97 11.02
N THR A 24 -1.56 -10.14 12.27
CA THR A 24 -0.29 -10.82 12.61
C THR A 24 -0.20 -12.28 12.13
N ASP A 25 -1.33 -12.92 11.84
CA ASP A 25 -1.39 -14.27 11.28
C ASP A 25 -1.56 -14.30 9.75
N GLY A 26 -1.45 -13.14 9.10
CA GLY A 26 -1.54 -12.96 7.66
C GLY A 26 -2.96 -12.86 7.11
N ARG A 27 -4.02 -12.97 7.93
CA ARG A 27 -5.39 -12.80 7.44
C ARG A 27 -5.68 -11.34 7.09
N TYR A 28 -6.47 -11.11 6.05
CA TYR A 28 -6.99 -9.78 5.70
C TYR A 28 -8.38 -9.91 5.08
N THR A 29 -9.18 -8.84 5.15
CA THR A 29 -10.46 -8.77 4.42
C THR A 29 -10.18 -8.31 3.00
N GLY A 30 -10.54 -9.14 2.03
CA GLY A 30 -10.39 -8.83 0.60
C GLY A 30 -11.49 -7.92 0.09
N TRP A 31 -11.32 -7.43 -1.13
CA TRP A 31 -12.27 -6.53 -1.78
C TRP A 31 -13.59 -7.23 -2.14
N ASP A 32 -13.58 -8.56 -2.25
CA ASP A 32 -14.76 -9.42 -2.36
C ASP A 32 -15.51 -9.65 -1.04
N GLN A 33 -15.12 -8.93 0.03
CA GLN A 33 -15.67 -9.03 1.38
C GLN A 33 -15.44 -10.39 2.07
N LYS A 34 -14.52 -11.22 1.56
CA LYS A 34 -14.14 -12.48 2.21
C LYS A 34 -12.81 -12.34 2.94
N ILE A 35 -12.57 -13.26 3.87
CA ILE A 35 -11.28 -13.36 4.55
C ILE A 35 -10.32 -14.16 3.67
N HIS A 36 -9.19 -13.53 3.34
CA HIS A 36 -8.07 -14.13 2.63
C HIS A 36 -6.86 -14.24 3.56
N ARG A 37 -5.79 -14.88 3.07
CA ARG A 37 -4.54 -15.00 3.83
C ARG A 37 -3.33 -14.73 2.95
N ALA A 38 -2.60 -13.67 3.28
CA ALA A 38 -1.34 -13.34 2.62
C ALA A 38 -0.30 -14.42 2.95
N ARG A 39 0.34 -14.97 1.92
CA ARG A 39 1.40 -15.98 2.03
C ARG A 39 2.66 -15.44 1.37
N ASP A 40 3.74 -15.31 2.14
CA ASP A 40 5.02 -14.78 1.64
C ASP A 40 4.98 -13.31 1.15
N PHE A 41 4.00 -12.55 1.64
CA PHE A 41 3.92 -11.09 1.51
C PHE A 41 3.08 -10.50 2.65
N THR A 42 3.21 -9.19 2.88
CA THR A 42 2.34 -8.41 3.77
C THR A 42 1.26 -7.72 2.94
N TYR A 43 -0.02 -7.86 3.32
CA TYR A 43 -1.09 -7.17 2.60
C TYR A 43 -1.14 -5.69 3.01
N TYR A 44 -1.17 -4.79 2.01
CA TYR A 44 -1.29 -3.36 2.18
C TYR A 44 -2.64 -2.84 1.68
N GLN A 45 -3.11 -1.75 2.26
CA GLN A 45 -4.37 -1.08 1.94
C GLN A 45 -4.25 0.45 2.03
N ASN A 46 -5.34 1.16 1.73
CA ASN A 46 -5.45 2.61 1.65
C ASN A 46 -4.63 3.20 0.49
N TRP A 47 -5.23 3.16 -0.69
CA TRP A 47 -4.61 3.46 -1.97
C TRP A 47 -4.99 4.86 -2.44
N SER A 48 -3.99 5.73 -2.63
CA SER A 48 -4.15 7.04 -3.26
C SER A 48 -3.47 7.07 -4.62
N LEU A 49 -3.82 6.09 -5.48
CA LEU A 49 -2.99 5.74 -6.62
C LEU A 49 -2.91 6.84 -7.67
N TRP A 50 -3.92 7.71 -7.79
CA TRP A 50 -3.83 8.88 -8.69
C TRP A 50 -2.68 9.81 -8.32
N ASP A 51 -2.33 9.97 -7.04
CA ASP A 51 -1.24 10.84 -6.59
C ASP A 51 0.09 10.08 -6.50
N THR A 52 0.07 8.93 -5.85
CA THR A 52 1.28 8.25 -5.37
C THR A 52 2.08 7.59 -6.48
N TYR A 53 1.44 7.26 -7.62
CA TYR A 53 2.14 6.70 -8.78
C TYR A 53 3.20 7.64 -9.37
N ARG A 54 3.09 8.96 -9.14
CA ARG A 54 3.97 9.96 -9.77
C ARG A 54 5.36 9.99 -9.14
N THR A 55 5.44 9.77 -7.83
CA THR A 55 6.70 9.96 -7.08
C THR A 55 6.86 9.01 -5.90
N GLN A 56 5.82 8.78 -5.09
CA GLN A 56 5.95 8.02 -3.84
C GLN A 56 6.27 6.54 -4.11
N SER A 57 5.58 5.92 -5.07
CA SER A 57 5.83 4.50 -5.41
C SER A 57 7.26 4.27 -5.89
N GLN A 58 7.82 5.21 -6.67
CA GLN A 58 9.21 5.16 -7.11
C GLN A 58 10.20 5.40 -5.96
N LEU A 59 9.87 6.31 -5.04
CA LEU A 59 10.69 6.53 -3.84
C LEU A 59 10.74 5.27 -2.97
N LEU A 60 9.58 4.65 -2.72
CA LEU A 60 9.48 3.43 -1.92
C LEU A 60 10.17 2.25 -2.61
N SER A 61 10.08 2.11 -3.93
CA SER A 61 10.82 1.05 -4.63
C SER A 61 12.34 1.18 -4.53
N LEU A 62 12.86 2.41 -4.41
CA LEU A 62 14.28 2.67 -4.19
C LEU A 62 14.73 2.42 -2.75
N LEU A 63 13.93 2.86 -1.76
CA LEU A 63 14.35 2.89 -0.35
C LEU A 63 13.84 1.70 0.47
N ALA A 64 12.73 1.09 0.07
CA ALA A 64 12.02 0.01 0.76
C ALA A 64 11.51 -1.03 -0.26
N PRO A 65 12.41 -1.70 -1.01
CA PRO A 65 12.03 -2.54 -2.15
C PRO A 65 11.21 -3.77 -1.76
N ARG A 66 11.35 -4.28 -0.52
CA ARG A 66 10.56 -5.44 -0.04
C ARG A 66 9.12 -5.03 0.21
N GLU A 67 8.92 -3.91 0.89
CA GLU A 67 7.62 -3.31 1.16
C GLU A 67 6.94 -2.89 -0.15
N ALA A 68 7.69 -2.27 -1.07
CA ALA A 68 7.17 -1.90 -2.38
C ALA A 68 6.72 -3.11 -3.22
N ARG A 69 7.44 -4.24 -3.14
CA ARG A 69 7.00 -5.52 -3.74
C ARG A 69 5.66 -5.96 -3.16
N ASP A 70 5.55 -5.98 -1.84
CA ASP A 70 4.36 -6.46 -1.14
C ASP A 70 3.15 -5.54 -1.40
N MET A 71 3.37 -4.23 -1.50
CA MET A 71 2.37 -3.26 -1.95
C MET A 71 1.89 -3.56 -3.38
N ALA A 72 2.81 -3.84 -4.31
CA ALA A 72 2.44 -4.18 -5.69
C ALA A 72 1.64 -5.50 -5.76
N ILE A 73 2.04 -6.51 -4.99
CA ILE A 73 1.30 -7.79 -4.87
C ILE A 73 -0.11 -7.55 -4.32
N SER A 74 -0.24 -6.67 -3.31
CA SER A 74 -1.54 -6.33 -2.74
C SER A 74 -2.49 -5.71 -3.78
N VAL A 75 -1.97 -4.83 -4.64
CA VAL A 75 -2.75 -4.24 -5.76
C VAL A 75 -3.19 -5.31 -6.77
N VAL A 76 -2.36 -6.31 -7.05
CA VAL A 76 -2.73 -7.44 -7.92
C VAL A 76 -3.84 -8.28 -7.30
N HIS A 77 -3.78 -8.58 -6.00
CA HIS A 77 -4.85 -9.32 -5.33
C HIS A 77 -6.18 -8.56 -5.33
N ILE A 78 -6.15 -7.22 -5.25
CA ILE A 78 -7.38 -6.43 -5.38
C ILE A 78 -8.03 -6.64 -6.74
N ASP A 79 -7.26 -6.70 -7.83
CA ASP A 79 -7.78 -7.01 -9.17
C ASP A 79 -8.35 -8.44 -9.24
N GLU A 80 -7.66 -9.42 -8.65
CA GLU A 80 -8.16 -10.81 -8.60
C GLU A 80 -9.47 -10.95 -7.81
N GLU A 81 -9.62 -10.18 -6.72
CA GLU A 81 -10.76 -10.24 -5.81
C GLU A 81 -11.95 -9.41 -6.30
N SER A 82 -11.71 -8.22 -6.87
CA SER A 82 -12.76 -7.28 -7.28
C SER A 82 -13.03 -7.25 -8.78
N GLY A 83 -12.07 -7.67 -9.61
CA GLY A 83 -12.12 -7.61 -11.07
C GLY A 83 -11.57 -6.31 -11.68
N TRP A 84 -11.01 -5.40 -10.87
CA TRP A 84 -10.31 -4.21 -11.37
C TRP A 84 -9.23 -3.71 -10.40
N LEU A 85 -8.27 -2.94 -10.92
CA LEU A 85 -7.29 -2.23 -10.11
C LEU A 85 -7.91 -1.02 -9.39
N PRO A 86 -7.53 -0.76 -8.12
CA PRO A 86 -8.05 0.38 -7.38
C PRO A 86 -7.52 1.70 -7.96
N LYS A 87 -8.31 2.78 -7.86
CA LYS A 87 -7.84 4.15 -8.17
C LYS A 87 -7.66 4.95 -6.89
N TRP A 88 -8.67 4.88 -6.04
CA TRP A 88 -8.70 5.46 -4.72
C TRP A 88 -9.42 4.48 -3.78
N GLY A 89 -8.64 3.69 -3.05
CA GLY A 89 -9.16 2.63 -2.19
C GLY A 89 -9.07 2.99 -0.72
N TYR A 90 -10.16 2.83 0.03
CA TYR A 90 -10.19 2.97 1.49
C TYR A 90 -10.65 1.64 2.11
N GLY A 91 -9.73 0.91 2.74
CA GLY A 91 -9.94 -0.49 3.11
C GLY A 91 -10.29 -1.33 1.87
N THR A 92 -11.50 -1.90 1.87
CA THR A 92 -12.02 -2.78 0.80
C THR A 92 -13.02 -2.08 -0.12
N VAL A 93 -13.00 -0.75 -0.17
CA VAL A 93 -13.99 0.07 -0.88
C VAL A 93 -13.29 1.01 -1.85
N GLU A 94 -13.79 1.08 -3.09
CA GLU A 94 -13.43 2.10 -4.07
C GLU A 94 -14.20 3.40 -3.78
N THR A 95 -13.52 4.54 -3.82
CA THR A 95 -14.09 5.87 -3.54
C THR A 95 -13.96 6.84 -4.71
#